data_AF-A0A6P4CSA8-F1
#
_entry.id   AF-A0A6P4CSA8-F1
#
_cell.length_a   1.000
_cell.length_b   1.000
_cell.length_c   1.000
_cell.angle_alpha   90.00
_cell.angle_beta   90.00
_cell.angle_gamma   90.00
#
_symmetry.space_group_name_H-M   'P 1'
#
loop_
_entity.id
_entity.type
_entity.pdbx_description
1 polymer ?
#
loop_
_entity_poly.entity_id
_entity_poly.type
_entity_poly.pdbx_seq_one_letter_code
_entity_poly.pdbx_strand_id
1 'polypeptide(L)'
;MAMAQLSNNVIKCVEEEEKEEDYLLSKEWKGLVSTLPKEQGWLSRNIYKYQGFWYDTKHIQGVLSLQKHFKAKEKDIILVTTPKSGSTWIKALAFALLNRHKYPNAQKNHPLLTNNPHLLVPFLEISLYSKKDFVPNLDSIPSPRLLSTHLPFVSLPESIKNVNCKIVYLCRDPKDVFVSLWHFTNKLGPETRSIDESFKQFCRGVSPFGPFWEHALGYQKESLKRSDKIMILTFEKMKLHPELVLKELAKFIGCPFSKEELSKGMVDDILNLCSFDNLSNLEVNKNGKLPNGAEAKVFFRRGKIGDWKNYLTTQKIQKLDTIIENTLAKHGLTF
;
A
#
# COMPACT_ATOMS: atom_id res chain seq x y z
N MET A 1 -17.58 19.40 40.74
CA MET A 1 -18.35 18.26 40.20
C MET A 1 -18.17 18.08 38.68
N ALA A 2 -18.16 19.14 37.86
CA ALA A 2 -18.02 19.04 36.39
C ALA A 2 -16.67 18.44 35.89
N MET A 3 -15.54 18.74 36.53
CA MET A 3 -14.23 18.19 36.14
C MET A 3 -14.09 16.68 36.37
N ALA A 4 -14.76 16.14 37.41
CA ALA A 4 -14.76 14.70 37.71
C ALA A 4 -15.68 13.89 36.79
N GLN A 5 -16.74 14.51 36.25
CA GLN A 5 -17.60 13.90 35.23
C GLN A 5 -16.93 13.89 33.85
N LEU A 6 -16.17 14.93 33.51
CA LEU A 6 -15.35 14.97 32.29
C LEU A 6 -14.23 13.90 32.33
N SER A 7 -13.55 13.73 33.47
CA SER A 7 -12.52 12.68 33.60
C SER A 7 -13.10 11.26 33.50
N ASN A 8 -14.26 11.00 34.10
CA ASN A 8 -14.89 9.68 34.06
C ASN A 8 -15.45 9.32 32.69
N ASN A 9 -15.98 10.29 31.93
CA ASN A 9 -16.44 10.05 30.56
C ASN A 9 -15.25 9.78 29.62
N VAL A 10 -14.14 10.49 29.79
CA VAL A 10 -12.91 10.21 29.03
C VAL A 10 -12.37 8.82 29.35
N ILE A 11 -12.28 8.42 30.63
CA ILE A 11 -11.83 7.07 31.01
C ILE A 11 -12.74 5.98 30.43
N LYS A 12 -14.06 6.17 30.46
CA LYS A 12 -15.02 5.20 29.94
C LYS A 12 -14.95 5.04 28.42
N CYS A 13 -14.85 6.15 27.67
CA CYS A 13 -14.61 6.09 26.23
C CYS A 13 -13.26 5.42 25.91
N VAL A 14 -12.25 5.69 26.73
CA VAL A 14 -10.93 5.07 26.58
C VAL A 14 -10.97 3.55 26.75
N GLU A 15 -11.70 3.07 27.75
CA GLU A 15 -11.89 1.63 28.01
C GLU A 15 -12.76 0.92 26.97
N GLU A 16 -13.76 1.61 26.41
CA GLU A 16 -14.64 1.06 25.36
C GLU A 16 -13.88 0.89 24.03
N GLU A 17 -13.03 1.84 23.65
CA GLU A 17 -12.17 1.73 22.45
C GLU A 17 -11.05 0.69 22.61
N GLU A 18 -10.43 0.58 23.79
CA GLU A 18 -9.44 -0.47 24.06
C GLU A 18 -10.07 -1.87 23.96
N LYS A 19 -11.32 -2.04 24.42
CA LYS A 19 -12.09 -3.29 24.26
C LYS A 19 -12.39 -3.60 22.80
N GLU A 20 -12.64 -2.59 21.95
CA GLU A 20 -12.84 -2.77 20.51
C GLU A 20 -11.55 -3.19 19.79
N GLU A 21 -10.41 -2.54 20.08
CA GLU A 21 -9.12 -2.97 19.52
C GLU A 21 -8.79 -4.42 19.94
N ASP A 22 -9.03 -4.77 21.19
CA ASP A 22 -8.81 -6.11 21.72
C ASP A 22 -9.69 -7.19 21.08
N TYR A 23 -10.87 -6.81 20.56
CA TYR A 23 -11.76 -7.75 19.87
C TYR A 23 -11.23 -8.14 18.50
N LEU A 24 -10.43 -7.28 17.86
CA LEU A 24 -9.85 -7.50 16.52
C LEU A 24 -8.73 -8.54 16.53
N LEU A 25 -8.06 -8.74 17.67
CA LEU A 25 -7.00 -9.75 17.81
C LEU A 25 -7.57 -11.14 18.11
N SER A 26 -7.05 -12.14 17.41
CA SER A 26 -7.21 -13.55 17.79
C SER A 26 -6.55 -13.80 19.15
N LYS A 27 -7.09 -14.76 19.93
CA LYS A 27 -6.55 -15.10 21.26
C LYS A 27 -5.06 -15.45 21.21
N GLU A 28 -4.62 -16.07 20.11
CA GLU A 28 -3.24 -16.44 19.87
C GLU A 28 -2.28 -15.24 19.91
N TRP A 29 -2.69 -14.10 19.33
CA TRP A 29 -1.80 -12.95 19.14
C TRP A 29 -1.87 -11.91 20.26
N LYS A 30 -2.89 -11.96 21.12
CA LYS A 30 -3.07 -10.98 22.22
C LYS A 30 -1.84 -10.87 23.12
N GLY A 31 -1.29 -12.01 23.54
CA GLY A 31 -0.11 -12.05 24.39
C GLY A 31 1.08 -11.35 23.74
N LEU A 32 1.37 -11.66 22.47
CA LEU A 32 2.44 -11.01 21.72
C LEU A 32 2.21 -9.50 21.58
N VAL A 33 1.05 -9.08 21.07
CA VAL A 33 0.78 -7.66 20.75
C VAL A 33 0.83 -6.79 22.00
N SER A 34 0.36 -7.30 23.15
CA SER A 34 0.39 -6.58 24.43
C SER A 34 1.80 -6.23 24.92
N THR A 35 2.83 -6.95 24.45
CA THR A 35 4.24 -6.71 24.81
C THR A 35 4.97 -5.78 23.86
N LEU A 36 4.36 -5.43 22.72
CA LEU A 36 5.02 -4.61 21.71
C LEU A 36 5.04 -3.13 22.13
N PRO A 37 6.11 -2.39 21.78
CA PRO A 37 6.10 -0.94 21.92
C PRO A 37 4.92 -0.34 21.16
N LYS A 38 4.18 0.57 21.82
CA LYS A 38 3.02 1.25 21.23
C LYS A 38 3.21 2.77 21.19
N GLU A 39 2.63 3.39 20.18
CA GLU A 39 2.58 4.84 19.97
C GLU A 39 1.18 5.23 19.50
N GLN A 40 0.88 6.54 19.55
CA GLN A 40 -0.37 7.06 19.00
C GLN A 40 -0.41 6.88 17.48
N GLY A 41 -1.45 6.22 16.98
CA GLY A 41 -1.66 5.96 15.56
C GLY A 41 -2.16 7.19 14.79
N TRP A 42 -2.22 7.06 13.46
CA TRP A 42 -2.72 8.10 12.54
C TRP A 42 -4.21 7.94 12.20
N LEU A 43 -4.71 6.71 12.30
CA LEU A 43 -6.07 6.30 11.93
C LEU A 43 -6.71 5.57 13.11
N SER A 44 -6.01 4.55 13.61
CA SER A 44 -6.28 3.93 14.90
C SER A 44 -5.71 4.79 16.02
N ARG A 45 -6.21 4.55 17.22
CA ARG A 45 -5.69 5.18 18.42
C ARG A 45 -4.28 4.71 18.73
N ASN A 46 -4.04 3.40 18.65
CA ASN A 46 -2.73 2.81 18.89
C ASN A 46 -2.14 2.17 17.63
N ILE A 47 -0.83 2.25 17.50
CA ILE A 47 -0.02 1.43 16.58
C ILE A 47 1.11 0.75 17.35
N TYR A 48 1.46 -0.45 16.92
CA TYR A 48 2.37 -1.36 17.59
C TYR A 48 3.60 -1.62 16.71
N LYS A 49 4.78 -1.60 17.32
CA LYS A 49 6.03 -1.85 16.62
C LYS A 49 6.33 -3.34 16.57
N TYR A 50 6.17 -3.96 15.41
CA TYR A 50 6.48 -5.37 15.16
C TYR A 50 7.56 -5.48 14.08
N GLN A 51 8.61 -6.28 14.33
CA GLN A 51 9.74 -6.46 13.40
C GLN A 51 10.35 -5.15 12.87
N GLY A 52 10.32 -4.09 13.69
CA GLY A 52 10.86 -2.77 13.34
C GLY A 52 9.86 -1.80 12.72
N PHE A 53 8.65 -2.23 12.37
CA PHE A 53 7.65 -1.44 11.66
C PHE A 53 6.34 -1.27 12.43
N TRP A 54 5.57 -0.23 12.10
CA TRP A 54 4.37 0.16 12.84
C TRP A 54 3.08 -0.29 12.17
N TYR A 55 2.22 -0.95 12.95
CA TYR A 55 0.94 -1.50 12.49
C TYR A 55 -0.17 -1.15 13.48
N ASP A 56 -1.37 -0.85 12.99
CA ASP A 56 -2.53 -0.87 13.89
C ASP A 56 -2.96 -2.30 14.22
N THR A 57 -3.88 -2.44 15.15
CA THR A 57 -4.37 -3.73 15.66
C THR A 57 -4.91 -4.65 14.57
N LYS A 58 -5.61 -4.09 13.58
CA LYS A 58 -6.17 -4.86 12.47
C LYS A 58 -5.08 -5.32 11.50
N HIS A 59 -4.12 -4.43 11.21
CA HIS A 59 -3.01 -4.75 10.34
C HIS A 59 -2.07 -5.77 10.97
N ILE A 60 -1.73 -5.67 12.26
CA ILE A 60 -0.85 -6.64 12.92
C ILE A 60 -1.48 -8.03 13.01
N GLN A 61 -2.80 -8.12 13.27
CA GLN A 61 -3.55 -9.38 13.14
C GLN A 61 -3.34 -9.99 11.75
N GLY A 62 -3.48 -9.17 10.71
CA GLY A 62 -3.27 -9.57 9.32
C GLY A 62 -1.86 -10.01 9.02
N VAL A 63 -0.84 -9.29 9.52
CA VAL A 63 0.58 -9.62 9.33
C VAL A 63 0.89 -10.98 9.95
N LEU A 64 0.49 -11.20 11.20
CA LEU A 64 0.77 -12.44 11.93
C LEU A 64 0.07 -13.64 11.29
N SER A 65 -1.21 -13.48 10.95
CA SER A 65 -1.98 -14.51 10.23
C SER A 65 -1.36 -14.84 8.87
N LEU A 66 -0.98 -13.81 8.11
CA LEU A 66 -0.33 -13.98 6.81
C LEU A 66 1.00 -14.72 6.91
N GLN A 67 1.87 -14.33 7.84
CA GLN A 67 3.18 -14.96 8.05
C GLN A 67 3.04 -16.46 8.39
N LYS A 68 2.03 -16.81 9.19
CA LYS A 68 1.78 -18.20 9.60
C LYS A 68 1.18 -19.05 8.48
N HIS A 69 0.25 -18.50 7.70
CA HIS A 69 -0.63 -19.32 6.85
C HIS A 69 -0.38 -19.17 5.34
N PHE A 70 0.19 -18.06 4.87
CA PHE A 70 0.32 -17.83 3.43
C PHE A 70 1.36 -18.72 2.77
N LYS A 71 0.97 -19.35 1.66
CA LYS A 71 1.84 -20.14 0.79
C LYS A 71 1.92 -19.50 -0.60
N ALA A 72 3.08 -18.91 -0.89
CA ALA A 72 3.41 -18.41 -2.22
C ALA A 72 3.50 -19.56 -3.24
N LYS A 73 3.11 -19.27 -4.49
CA LYS A 73 3.28 -20.15 -5.67
C LYS A 73 4.28 -19.47 -6.61
N GLU A 74 5.02 -20.23 -7.40
CA GLU A 74 6.08 -19.69 -8.29
C GLU A 74 5.57 -18.66 -9.29
N LYS A 75 4.34 -18.82 -9.77
CA LYS A 75 3.70 -17.89 -10.73
C LYS A 75 3.03 -16.70 -10.05
N ASP A 76 3.10 -16.55 -8.73
CA ASP A 76 2.51 -15.39 -8.07
C ASP A 76 3.25 -14.10 -8.46
N ILE A 77 2.48 -13.02 -8.52
CA ILE A 77 2.98 -11.67 -8.71
C ILE A 77 2.52 -10.85 -7.51
N ILE A 78 3.48 -10.38 -6.73
CA ILE A 78 3.25 -9.60 -5.51
C ILE A 78 3.59 -8.14 -5.78
N LEU A 79 2.56 -7.29 -5.81
CA LEU A 79 2.73 -5.84 -5.87
C LEU A 79 2.95 -5.29 -4.46
N VAL A 80 4.11 -4.70 -4.24
CA VAL A 80 4.47 -4.11 -2.94
C VAL A 80 4.57 -2.60 -3.08
N THR A 81 3.95 -1.90 -2.16
CA THR A 81 4.11 -0.44 -2.04
C THR A 81 4.15 -0.07 -0.57
N THR A 82 4.78 1.05 -0.20
CA THR A 82 4.37 1.70 1.04
C THR A 82 3.00 2.35 0.83
N PRO A 83 2.19 2.57 1.88
CA PRO A 83 0.95 3.32 1.76
C PRO A 83 1.17 4.63 1.01
N LYS A 84 0.28 4.89 0.04
CA LYS A 84 0.23 6.12 -0.77
C LYS A 84 1.34 6.33 -1.81
N SER A 85 2.14 5.31 -2.10
CA SER A 85 3.15 5.34 -3.19
C SER A 85 2.62 4.98 -4.57
N GLY A 86 1.30 4.93 -4.78
CA GLY A 86 0.70 4.65 -6.11
C GLY A 86 0.07 3.27 -6.26
N SER A 87 -0.22 2.57 -5.16
CA SER A 87 -0.85 1.24 -5.11
C SER A 87 -2.05 1.08 -6.04
N THR A 88 -2.99 2.03 -6.02
CA THR A 88 -4.21 1.99 -6.85
C THR A 88 -3.86 1.91 -8.34
N TRP A 89 -2.84 2.66 -8.75
CA TRP A 89 -2.45 2.78 -10.15
C TRP A 89 -1.68 1.55 -10.64
N ILE A 90 -0.69 1.07 -9.86
CA ILE A 90 0.05 -0.15 -10.23
C ILE A 90 -0.85 -1.39 -10.21
N LYS A 91 -1.83 -1.46 -9.31
CA LYS A 91 -2.85 -2.51 -9.31
C LYS A 91 -3.67 -2.50 -10.59
N ALA A 92 -4.16 -1.33 -11.01
CA ALA A 92 -4.93 -1.20 -12.25
C ALA A 92 -4.10 -1.61 -13.47
N LEU A 93 -2.88 -1.09 -13.59
CA LEU A 93 -1.97 -1.39 -14.70
C LEU A 93 -1.62 -2.88 -14.78
N ALA A 94 -1.18 -3.48 -13.66
CA ALA A 94 -0.83 -4.89 -13.62
C ALA A 94 -2.05 -5.80 -13.91
N PHE A 95 -3.23 -5.45 -13.39
CA PHE A 95 -4.44 -6.20 -13.66
C PHE A 95 -4.85 -6.14 -15.13
N ALA A 96 -4.93 -4.93 -15.70
CA ALA A 96 -5.27 -4.74 -17.11
C ALA A 96 -4.25 -5.45 -18.02
N LEU A 97 -2.96 -5.32 -17.71
CA LEU A 97 -1.88 -6.00 -18.42
C LEU A 97 -2.05 -7.53 -18.42
N LEU A 98 -2.22 -8.16 -17.25
CA LEU A 98 -2.34 -9.62 -17.18
C LEU A 98 -3.63 -10.16 -17.82
N ASN A 99 -4.69 -9.35 -17.84
CA ASN A 99 -5.99 -9.76 -18.36
C ASN A 99 -6.32 -9.19 -19.74
N ARG A 100 -5.37 -8.55 -20.42
CA ARG A 100 -5.60 -7.88 -21.72
C ARG A 100 -6.16 -8.79 -22.81
N HIS A 101 -5.84 -10.07 -22.81
CA HIS A 101 -6.43 -11.03 -23.76
C HIS A 101 -7.83 -11.51 -23.35
N LYS A 102 -8.12 -11.52 -22.05
CA LYS A 102 -9.44 -11.88 -21.51
C LYS A 102 -10.45 -10.74 -21.65
N TYR A 103 -9.97 -9.51 -21.53
CA TYR A 103 -10.76 -8.28 -21.68
C TYR A 103 -10.07 -7.35 -22.68
N PRO A 104 -10.08 -7.69 -23.99
CA PRO A 104 -9.34 -6.95 -25.01
C PRO A 104 -9.93 -5.57 -25.31
N ASN A 105 -11.21 -5.35 -25.01
CA ASN A 105 -11.82 -4.04 -25.16
C ASN A 105 -11.71 -3.26 -23.85
N ALA A 106 -10.75 -2.35 -23.78
CA ALA A 106 -10.52 -1.50 -22.62
C ALA A 106 -11.74 -0.62 -22.26
N GLN A 107 -12.62 -0.33 -23.22
CA GLN A 107 -13.77 0.58 -23.07
C GLN A 107 -15.09 -0.14 -22.78
N LYS A 108 -15.16 -1.47 -22.93
CA LYS A 108 -16.38 -2.25 -22.73
C LYS A 108 -16.10 -3.52 -21.94
N ASN A 109 -16.88 -3.75 -20.89
CA ASN A 109 -16.85 -4.96 -20.06
C ASN A 109 -15.50 -5.25 -19.38
N HIS A 110 -14.58 -4.28 -19.31
CA HIS A 110 -13.35 -4.44 -18.54
C HIS A 110 -13.67 -4.33 -17.03
N PRO A 111 -13.20 -5.25 -16.16
CA PRO A 111 -13.54 -5.24 -14.72
C PRO A 111 -13.22 -3.94 -13.99
N LEU A 112 -12.19 -3.20 -14.43
CA LEU A 112 -11.83 -1.88 -13.88
C LEU A 112 -12.91 -0.81 -14.08
N LEU A 113 -13.83 -0.97 -15.02
CA LEU A 113 -14.93 -0.02 -15.25
C LEU A 113 -16.00 -0.10 -14.16
N THR A 114 -16.14 -1.28 -13.53
CA THR A 114 -17.19 -1.57 -12.55
C THR A 114 -16.65 -1.93 -11.16
N ASN A 115 -15.33 -2.07 -11.01
CA ASN A 115 -14.68 -2.40 -9.75
C ASN A 115 -13.50 -1.47 -9.47
N ASN A 116 -13.36 -1.07 -8.21
CA ASN A 116 -12.15 -0.38 -7.77
C ASN A 116 -10.92 -1.33 -7.86
N PRO A 117 -9.73 -0.84 -8.28
CA PRO A 117 -8.53 -1.68 -8.42
C PRO A 117 -8.14 -2.46 -7.16
N HIS A 118 -8.49 -1.97 -5.97
CA HIS A 118 -8.21 -2.65 -4.71
C HIS A 118 -9.03 -3.93 -4.49
N LEU A 119 -10.15 -4.12 -5.21
CA LEU A 119 -10.95 -5.35 -5.17
C LEU A 119 -10.39 -6.41 -6.12
N LEU A 120 -9.88 -5.99 -7.27
CA LEU A 120 -9.32 -6.86 -8.30
C LEU A 120 -7.94 -7.39 -7.92
N VAL A 121 -7.17 -6.60 -7.16
CA VAL A 121 -5.86 -6.96 -6.63
C VAL A 121 -5.88 -6.75 -5.11
N PRO A 122 -6.32 -7.76 -4.33
CA PRO A 122 -6.53 -7.60 -2.90
C PRO A 122 -5.21 -7.44 -2.14
N PHE A 123 -5.26 -6.75 -1.01
CA PHE A 123 -4.15 -6.71 -0.06
C PHE A 123 -4.15 -7.96 0.81
N LEU A 124 -2.99 -8.58 0.96
CA LEU A 124 -2.81 -9.78 1.76
C LEU A 124 -3.18 -9.54 3.22
N GLU A 125 -2.48 -8.63 3.88
CA GLU A 125 -2.63 -8.32 5.31
C GLU A 125 -3.85 -7.45 5.65
N ILE A 126 -4.41 -6.73 4.67
CA ILE A 126 -5.55 -5.81 4.91
C ILE A 126 -6.88 -6.42 4.50
N SER A 127 -6.93 -7.11 3.36
CA SER A 127 -8.19 -7.59 2.78
C SER A 127 -8.42 -9.07 3.04
N LEU A 128 -7.37 -9.90 2.98
CA LEU A 128 -7.51 -11.35 2.97
C LEU A 128 -7.26 -11.98 4.35
N TYR A 129 -6.24 -11.53 5.07
CA TYR A 129 -5.80 -12.12 6.34
C TYR A 129 -6.12 -11.28 7.58
N SER A 130 -6.73 -10.09 7.42
CA SER A 130 -7.06 -9.20 8.54
C SER A 130 -8.21 -9.67 9.42
N LYS A 131 -9.06 -10.59 8.90
CA LYS A 131 -10.20 -11.11 9.65
C LYS A 131 -9.72 -12.08 10.72
N LYS A 132 -10.09 -11.80 11.97
CA LYS A 132 -9.84 -12.65 13.13
C LYS A 132 -10.36 -14.07 12.90
N ASP A 133 -9.55 -15.04 13.32
CA ASP A 133 -9.84 -16.48 13.29
C ASP A 133 -10.29 -17.01 11.92
N PHE A 134 -9.82 -16.36 10.84
CA PHE A 134 -10.15 -16.72 9.46
C PHE A 134 -8.89 -16.81 8.61
N VAL A 135 -8.76 -17.92 7.87
CA VAL A 135 -7.72 -18.12 6.87
C VAL A 135 -8.39 -18.26 5.51
N PRO A 136 -8.11 -17.36 4.54
CA PRO A 136 -8.75 -17.39 3.24
C PRO A 136 -8.27 -18.59 2.41
N ASN A 137 -9.18 -19.24 1.69
CA ASN A 137 -8.82 -20.15 0.61
C ASN A 137 -8.48 -19.33 -0.65
N LEU A 138 -7.25 -19.45 -1.14
CA LEU A 138 -6.75 -18.71 -2.30
C LEU A 138 -6.77 -19.52 -3.60
N ASP A 139 -7.29 -20.74 -3.60
CA ASP A 139 -7.35 -21.58 -4.80
C ASP A 139 -8.41 -21.13 -5.81
N SER A 140 -9.35 -20.28 -5.39
CA SER A 140 -10.30 -19.62 -6.29
C SER A 140 -9.68 -18.49 -7.11
N ILE A 141 -8.50 -17.99 -6.72
CA ILE A 141 -7.79 -16.94 -7.48
C ILE A 141 -7.04 -17.62 -8.63
N PRO A 142 -7.34 -17.29 -9.90
CA PRO A 142 -6.69 -17.91 -11.04
C PRO A 142 -5.18 -17.61 -11.05
N SER A 143 -4.40 -18.57 -11.56
CA SER A 143 -2.96 -18.40 -11.76
C SER A 143 -2.67 -17.67 -13.09
N PRO A 144 -1.68 -16.74 -13.15
CA PRO A 144 -0.88 -16.23 -12.03
C PRO A 144 -1.73 -15.40 -11.06
N ARG A 145 -1.55 -15.60 -9.74
CA ARG A 145 -2.26 -14.80 -8.74
C ARG A 145 -1.61 -13.42 -8.69
N LEU A 146 -2.40 -12.39 -8.96
CA LEU A 146 -1.98 -11.00 -8.76
C LEU A 146 -2.45 -10.53 -7.37
N LEU A 147 -1.49 -10.35 -6.48
CA LEU A 147 -1.73 -10.01 -5.07
C LEU A 147 -0.95 -8.75 -4.71
N SER A 148 -1.27 -8.15 -3.56
CA SER A 148 -0.55 -6.96 -3.11
C SER A 148 -0.35 -6.92 -1.61
N THR A 149 0.62 -6.12 -1.17
CA THR A 149 0.92 -5.94 0.25
C THR A 149 1.61 -4.61 0.52
N HIS A 150 1.43 -4.09 1.73
CA HIS A 150 2.20 -2.98 2.29
C HIS A 150 3.31 -3.46 3.24
N LEU A 151 3.59 -4.76 3.29
CA LEU A 151 4.56 -5.28 4.24
C LEU A 151 6.00 -4.91 3.84
N PRO A 152 6.83 -4.51 4.82
CA PRO A 152 8.27 -4.39 4.63
C PRO A 152 8.86 -5.77 4.33
N PHE A 153 10.01 -5.80 3.66
CA PHE A 153 10.61 -7.06 3.22
C PHE A 153 10.82 -8.06 4.37
N VAL A 154 11.26 -7.58 5.54
CA VAL A 154 11.49 -8.42 6.73
C VAL A 154 10.21 -9.11 7.22
N SER A 155 9.05 -8.49 7.03
CA SER A 155 7.76 -9.00 7.48
C SER A 155 7.02 -9.82 6.43
N LEU A 156 7.56 -9.98 5.22
CA LEU A 156 6.99 -10.91 4.26
C LEU A 156 7.00 -12.35 4.81
N PRO A 157 6.00 -13.19 4.46
CA PRO A 157 6.05 -14.63 4.71
C PRO A 157 7.32 -15.25 4.13
N GLU A 158 7.90 -16.22 4.84
CA GLU A 158 9.07 -16.96 4.36
C GLU A 158 8.81 -17.65 3.01
N SER A 159 7.55 -18.05 2.74
CA SER A 159 7.17 -18.59 1.43
C SER A 159 7.39 -17.57 0.31
N ILE A 160 7.06 -16.29 0.49
CA ILE A 160 7.34 -15.22 -0.49
C ILE A 160 8.85 -14.98 -0.61
N LYS A 161 9.60 -15.01 0.50
CA LYS A 161 11.05 -14.77 0.48
C LYS A 161 11.82 -15.88 -0.24
N ASN A 162 11.37 -17.13 -0.13
CA ASN A 162 12.10 -18.31 -0.60
C ASN A 162 11.62 -18.85 -1.97
N VAL A 163 10.31 -18.82 -2.25
CA VAL A 163 9.77 -19.23 -3.57
C VAL A 163 10.07 -18.17 -4.61
N ASN A 164 10.37 -18.54 -5.86
CA ASN A 164 10.73 -17.60 -6.93
C ASN A 164 9.53 -16.86 -7.57
N CYS A 165 8.55 -16.45 -6.77
CA CYS A 165 7.47 -15.57 -7.23
C CYS A 165 8.00 -14.16 -7.55
N LYS A 166 7.35 -13.43 -8.46
CA LYS A 166 7.78 -12.08 -8.83
C LYS A 166 7.29 -11.05 -7.83
N ILE A 167 8.15 -10.12 -7.46
CA ILE A 167 7.85 -8.97 -6.60
C ILE A 167 8.06 -7.69 -7.39
N VAL A 168 7.04 -6.84 -7.44
CA VAL A 168 7.14 -5.50 -8.03
C VAL A 168 6.98 -4.49 -6.91
N TYR A 169 8.09 -3.85 -6.52
CA TYR A 169 8.10 -2.81 -5.50
C TYR A 169 7.95 -1.44 -6.15
N LEU A 170 6.93 -0.67 -5.75
CA LEU A 170 6.75 0.71 -6.17
C LEU A 170 7.01 1.67 -5.00
N CYS A 171 8.02 2.51 -5.21
CA CYS A 171 8.36 3.61 -4.33
C CYS A 171 7.90 4.96 -4.91
N ARG A 172 7.96 6.01 -4.11
CA ARG A 172 7.58 7.38 -4.48
C ARG A 172 8.36 8.37 -3.62
N ASP A 173 8.56 9.61 -4.08
CA ASP A 173 9.19 10.65 -3.25
C ASP A 173 8.49 10.71 -1.88
N PRO A 174 9.20 10.43 -0.77
CA PRO A 174 8.64 10.41 0.58
C PRO A 174 7.97 11.72 0.99
N LYS A 175 8.37 12.87 0.44
CA LYS A 175 7.70 14.16 0.68
C LYS A 175 6.26 14.12 0.16
N ASP A 176 6.08 13.60 -1.05
CA ASP A 176 4.78 13.41 -1.68
C ASP A 176 3.96 12.30 -1.00
N VAL A 177 4.63 11.23 -0.56
CA VAL A 177 4.01 10.15 0.21
C VAL A 177 3.44 10.70 1.52
N PHE A 178 4.22 11.48 2.27
CA PHE A 178 3.77 12.10 3.51
C PHE A 178 2.51 12.94 3.30
N VAL A 179 2.52 13.87 2.34
CA VAL A 179 1.36 14.74 2.06
C VAL A 179 0.16 13.91 1.62
N SER A 180 0.37 12.90 0.78
CA SER A 180 -0.72 12.02 0.36
C SER A 180 -1.27 11.15 1.50
N LEU A 181 -0.44 10.75 2.46
CA LEU A 181 -0.84 9.99 3.63
C LEU A 181 -1.62 10.85 4.61
N TRP A 182 -1.11 12.03 4.94
CA TRP A 182 -1.79 12.98 5.83
C TRP A 182 -3.20 13.33 5.34
N HIS A 183 -3.36 13.66 4.06
CA HIS A 183 -4.69 13.90 3.49
C HIS A 183 -5.59 12.67 3.52
N PHE A 184 -5.03 11.48 3.24
CA PHE A 184 -5.80 10.26 3.21
C PHE A 184 -6.29 9.87 4.59
N THR A 185 -5.44 9.98 5.61
CA THR A 185 -5.81 9.66 6.99
C THR A 185 -6.83 10.65 7.53
N ASN A 186 -6.70 11.95 7.22
CA ASN A 186 -7.69 12.95 7.61
C ASN A 186 -9.05 12.79 6.92
N LYS A 187 -9.12 12.13 5.76
CA LYS A 187 -10.39 11.80 5.09
C LYS A 187 -11.06 10.56 5.68
N LEU A 188 -10.32 9.70 6.37
CA LEU A 188 -10.81 8.44 6.92
C LEU A 188 -11.04 8.50 8.42
N GLY A 189 -10.24 9.30 9.13
CA GLY A 189 -10.33 9.46 10.57
C GLY A 189 -11.48 10.38 10.99
N PRO A 190 -11.96 10.26 12.24
CA PRO A 190 -13.01 11.11 12.79
C PRO A 190 -12.53 12.55 13.02
N GLU A 191 -11.22 12.73 13.23
CA GLU A 191 -10.61 14.02 13.56
C GLU A 191 -9.55 14.42 12.53
N THR A 192 -9.46 15.72 12.27
CA THR A 192 -8.45 16.29 11.38
C THR A 192 -7.14 16.48 12.14
N ARG A 193 -6.08 15.77 11.72
CA ARG A 193 -4.75 15.87 12.34
C ARG A 193 -3.98 17.07 11.82
N SER A 194 -3.20 17.69 12.70
CA SER A 194 -2.22 18.70 12.33
C SER A 194 -1.16 18.11 11.39
N ILE A 195 -0.82 18.87 10.35
CA ILE A 195 0.27 18.51 9.45
C ILE A 195 1.62 18.51 10.18
N ASP A 196 1.83 19.41 11.15
CA ASP A 196 3.08 19.53 11.89
C ASP A 196 3.34 18.32 12.80
N GLU A 197 2.32 17.89 13.52
CA GLU A 197 2.41 16.73 14.40
C GLU A 197 2.59 15.44 13.59
N SER A 198 1.80 15.30 12.52
CA SER A 198 1.92 14.17 11.60
C SER A 198 3.31 14.12 10.97
N PHE A 199 3.87 15.28 10.58
CA PHE A 199 5.21 15.36 10.02
C PHE A 199 6.29 14.95 11.04
N LYS A 200 6.18 15.41 12.29
CA LYS A 200 7.09 15.00 13.37
C LYS A 200 7.05 13.48 13.58
N GLN A 201 5.86 12.86 13.61
CA GLN A 201 5.72 11.40 13.73
C GLN A 201 6.31 10.68 12.51
N PHE A 202 6.05 11.16 11.30
CA PHE A 202 6.60 10.58 10.07
C PHE A 202 8.13 10.60 10.04
N CYS A 203 8.76 11.72 10.43
CA CYS A 203 10.22 11.82 10.54
C CYS A 203 10.83 10.92 11.63
N ARG A 204 10.05 10.50 12.64
CA ARG A 204 10.45 9.49 13.62
C ARG A 204 10.25 8.06 13.11
N GLY A 205 9.67 7.91 11.93
CA GLY A 205 9.30 6.62 11.33
C GLY A 205 7.99 6.05 11.86
N VAL A 206 7.25 6.81 12.68
CA VAL A 206 5.99 6.42 13.32
C VAL A 206 4.84 6.76 12.39
N SER A 207 4.52 5.85 11.47
CA SER A 207 3.42 5.95 10.51
C SER A 207 2.99 4.55 10.07
N PRO A 208 1.79 4.35 9.48
CA PRO A 208 1.36 3.03 9.01
C PRO A 208 2.40 2.39 8.08
N PHE A 209 2.88 1.19 8.44
CA PHE A 209 3.95 0.44 7.75
C PHE A 209 5.31 1.17 7.68
N GLY A 210 5.50 2.23 8.48
CA GLY A 210 6.76 2.96 8.60
C GLY A 210 7.76 2.25 9.54
N PRO A 211 9.06 2.61 9.51
CA PRO A 211 9.63 3.78 8.83
C PRO A 211 9.72 3.62 7.30
N PHE A 212 9.36 4.67 6.56
CA PHE A 212 9.33 4.63 5.08
C PHE A 212 10.69 4.29 4.46
N TRP A 213 11.77 4.91 4.95
CA TRP A 213 13.11 4.71 4.39
C TRP A 213 13.63 3.30 4.64
N GLU A 214 13.40 2.72 5.81
CA GLU A 214 13.74 1.31 6.09
C GLU A 214 12.93 0.36 5.21
N HIS A 215 11.66 0.69 4.96
CA HIS A 215 10.80 -0.10 4.08
C HIS A 215 11.37 -0.14 2.66
N ALA A 216 11.69 1.03 2.09
CA ALA A 216 12.28 1.13 0.75
C ALA A 216 13.67 0.49 0.69
N LEU A 217 14.49 0.69 1.72
CA LEU A 217 15.84 0.14 1.81
C LEU A 217 15.85 -1.39 1.79
N GLY A 218 14.92 -2.02 2.51
CA GLY A 218 14.80 -3.48 2.55
C GLY A 218 14.59 -4.08 1.16
N TYR A 219 13.67 -3.53 0.37
CA TYR A 219 13.44 -3.99 -1.01
C TYR A 219 14.59 -3.64 -1.95
N GLN A 220 15.20 -2.46 -1.82
CA GLN A 220 16.35 -2.06 -2.62
C GLN A 220 17.56 -2.97 -2.41
N LYS A 221 17.89 -3.33 -1.16
CA LYS A 221 19.00 -4.25 -0.88
C LYS A 221 18.77 -5.63 -1.45
N GLU A 222 17.53 -6.10 -1.44
CA GLU A 222 17.19 -7.43 -1.93
C GLU A 222 17.08 -7.48 -3.46
N SER A 223 16.66 -6.41 -4.12
CA SER A 223 16.64 -6.32 -5.59
C SER A 223 18.04 -6.36 -6.19
N LEU A 224 19.04 -5.77 -5.51
CA LEU A 224 20.44 -5.85 -5.94
C LEU A 224 20.99 -7.29 -5.93
N LYS A 225 20.45 -8.15 -5.06
CA LYS A 225 20.85 -9.57 -4.97
C LYS A 225 20.04 -10.47 -5.90
N ARG A 226 18.78 -10.11 -6.16
CA ARG A 226 17.77 -10.96 -6.82
C ARG A 226 16.95 -10.15 -7.81
N SER A 227 17.63 -9.57 -8.80
CA SER A 227 17.02 -8.67 -9.80
C SER A 227 16.06 -9.38 -10.75
N ASP A 228 16.16 -10.70 -10.89
CA ASP A 228 15.21 -11.54 -11.58
C ASP A 228 13.89 -11.69 -10.80
N LYS A 229 13.95 -11.61 -9.46
CA LYS A 229 12.81 -11.79 -8.56
C LYS A 229 12.13 -10.48 -8.17
N ILE A 230 12.89 -9.40 -8.00
CA ILE A 230 12.41 -8.11 -7.46
C ILE A 230 12.69 -6.98 -8.44
N MET A 231 11.63 -6.36 -8.96
CA MET A 231 11.71 -5.14 -9.75
C MET A 231 11.39 -3.93 -8.88
N ILE A 232 12.26 -2.91 -8.94
CA ILE A 232 12.02 -1.61 -8.30
C ILE A 232 11.49 -0.63 -9.34
N LEU A 233 10.36 0.01 -9.04
CA LEU A 233 9.77 1.10 -9.80
C LEU A 233 9.62 2.34 -8.91
N THR A 234 9.60 3.51 -9.54
CA THR A 234 9.21 4.76 -8.88
C THR A 234 7.94 5.32 -9.52
N PHE A 235 7.09 5.94 -8.70
CA PHE A 235 5.87 6.59 -9.15
C PHE A 235 6.17 7.70 -10.16
N GLU A 236 7.30 8.37 -9.97
CA GLU A 236 7.82 9.42 -10.83
C GLU A 236 8.16 8.87 -12.22
N LYS A 237 8.89 7.74 -12.30
CA LYS A 237 9.18 7.08 -13.59
C LYS A 237 7.90 6.59 -14.26
N MET A 238 6.97 6.02 -13.50
CA MET A 238 5.66 5.61 -14.02
C MET A 238 4.87 6.80 -14.60
N LYS A 239 4.96 7.98 -13.97
CA LYS A 239 4.27 9.19 -14.43
C LYS A 239 4.93 9.84 -15.65
N LEU A 240 6.26 9.89 -15.68
CA LEU A 240 7.01 10.55 -16.75
C LEU A 240 7.16 9.66 -17.99
N HIS A 241 7.26 8.35 -17.80
CA HIS A 241 7.47 7.38 -18.89
C HIS A 241 6.52 6.17 -18.77
N PRO A 242 5.20 6.38 -18.78
CA PRO A 242 4.22 5.31 -18.54
C PRO A 242 4.32 4.15 -19.53
N GLU A 243 4.53 4.44 -20.82
CA GLU A 243 4.67 3.43 -21.88
C GLU A 243 5.89 2.53 -21.67
N LEU A 244 7.04 3.14 -21.37
CA LEU A 244 8.28 2.42 -21.08
C LEU A 244 8.11 1.52 -19.86
N VAL A 245 7.58 2.06 -18.76
CA VAL A 245 7.40 1.30 -17.52
C VAL A 245 6.39 0.17 -17.69
N LEU A 246 5.32 0.37 -18.47
CA LEU A 246 4.36 -0.70 -18.73
C LEU A 246 4.99 -1.84 -19.55
N LYS A 247 5.84 -1.54 -20.54
CA LYS A 247 6.59 -2.55 -21.30
C LYS A 247 7.63 -3.27 -20.45
N GLU A 248 8.36 -2.54 -19.59
CA GLU A 248 9.31 -3.12 -18.62
C GLU A 248 8.60 -4.06 -17.64
N LEU A 249 7.45 -3.65 -17.10
CA LEU A 249 6.61 -4.45 -16.21
C LEU A 249 6.14 -5.73 -16.91
N ALA A 250 5.63 -5.63 -18.14
CA ALA A 250 5.19 -6.76 -18.94
C ALA A 250 6.31 -7.78 -19.18
N LYS A 251 7.51 -7.32 -19.49
CA LYS A 251 8.69 -8.18 -19.64
C LYS A 251 9.05 -8.86 -18.31
N PHE A 252 9.08 -8.10 -17.22
CA PHE A 252 9.50 -8.60 -15.91
C PHE A 252 8.55 -9.69 -15.37
N ILE A 253 7.24 -9.51 -15.51
CA ILE A 253 6.24 -10.50 -15.04
C ILE A 253 6.02 -11.66 -16.03
N GLY A 254 6.77 -11.70 -17.14
CA GLY A 254 6.78 -12.82 -18.08
C GLY A 254 5.69 -12.80 -19.14
N CYS A 255 5.11 -11.63 -19.46
CA CYS A 255 4.11 -11.47 -20.51
C CYS A 255 4.41 -10.27 -21.43
N PRO A 256 5.59 -10.19 -22.08
CA PRO A 256 5.95 -9.05 -22.93
C PRO A 256 4.93 -8.84 -24.05
N PHE A 257 4.78 -7.58 -24.49
CA PHE A 257 3.92 -7.26 -25.62
C PHE A 257 4.49 -7.81 -26.93
N SER A 258 3.63 -8.41 -27.75
CA SER A 258 3.96 -8.84 -29.11
C SER A 258 4.02 -7.64 -30.07
N LYS A 259 4.66 -7.82 -31.24
CA LYS A 259 4.66 -6.79 -32.29
C LYS A 259 3.25 -6.41 -32.73
N GLU A 260 2.34 -7.40 -32.77
CA GLU A 260 0.95 -7.20 -33.12
C GLU A 260 0.23 -6.34 -32.07
N GLU A 261 0.39 -6.65 -30.79
CA GLU A 261 -0.20 -5.85 -29.70
C GLU A 261 0.29 -4.40 -29.72
N LEU A 262 1.58 -4.20 -29.99
CA LEU A 262 2.15 -2.87 -30.16
C LEU A 262 1.53 -2.13 -31.35
N SER A 263 1.42 -2.80 -32.51
CA SER A 263 0.82 -2.19 -33.71
C SER A 263 -0.67 -1.85 -33.55
N LYS A 264 -1.38 -2.59 -32.70
CA LYS A 264 -2.81 -2.38 -32.39
C LYS A 264 -3.06 -1.32 -31.32
N GLY A 265 -2.02 -0.68 -30.78
CA GLY A 265 -2.19 0.34 -29.73
C GLY A 265 -2.56 -0.22 -28.35
N MET A 266 -2.34 -1.51 -28.09
CA MET A 266 -2.75 -2.16 -26.83
C MET A 266 -2.14 -1.49 -25.59
N VAL A 267 -0.92 -0.96 -25.73
CA VAL A 267 -0.24 -0.24 -24.65
C VAL A 267 -1.00 1.04 -24.31
N ASP A 268 -1.37 1.82 -25.31
CA ASP A 268 -2.12 3.06 -25.13
C ASP A 268 -3.52 2.80 -24.57
N ASP A 269 -4.19 1.74 -25.02
CA ASP A 269 -5.49 1.33 -24.49
C ASP A 269 -5.43 1.03 -22.98
N ILE A 270 -4.42 0.28 -22.54
CA ILE A 270 -4.21 -0.02 -21.11
C ILE A 270 -3.90 1.26 -20.34
N LEU A 271 -3.04 2.13 -20.86
CA LEU A 271 -2.67 3.39 -20.21
C LEU A 271 -3.85 4.34 -20.07
N ASN A 272 -4.67 4.46 -21.12
CA ASN A 272 -5.88 5.29 -21.12
C ASN A 272 -6.91 4.78 -20.11
N LEU A 273 -7.17 3.46 -20.11
CA LEU A 273 -8.05 2.80 -19.15
C LEU A 273 -7.58 3.02 -17.71
N CYS A 274 -6.29 2.89 -17.46
CA CYS A 274 -5.71 2.99 -16.13
C CYS A 274 -5.31 4.42 -15.74
N SER A 275 -5.61 5.42 -16.58
CA SER A 275 -5.24 6.81 -16.33
C SER A 275 -5.93 7.34 -15.06
N PHE A 276 -5.31 8.34 -14.43
CA PHE A 276 -5.90 8.96 -13.24
C PHE A 276 -7.27 9.55 -13.56
N ASP A 277 -7.38 10.26 -14.69
CA ASP A 277 -8.61 10.93 -15.08
C ASP A 277 -9.70 9.92 -15.42
N ASN A 278 -9.40 8.83 -16.12
CA ASN A 278 -10.39 7.79 -16.37
C ASN A 278 -10.84 7.12 -15.07
N LEU A 279 -9.89 6.55 -14.29
CA LEU A 279 -10.23 5.80 -13.08
C LEU A 279 -10.97 6.66 -12.05
N SER A 280 -10.54 7.90 -11.82
CA SER A 280 -11.19 8.78 -10.84
C SER A 280 -12.59 9.23 -11.26
N ASN A 281 -12.91 9.17 -12.56
CA ASN A 281 -14.20 9.58 -13.08
C ASN A 281 -15.25 8.48 -13.18
N LEU A 282 -14.87 7.21 -13.02
CA LEU A 282 -15.79 6.07 -13.01
C LEU A 282 -16.75 6.13 -11.80
N GLU A 283 -18.02 5.76 -12.02
CA GLU A 283 -19.06 5.78 -10.98
C GLU A 283 -18.68 4.95 -9.75
N VAL A 284 -18.09 3.77 -9.93
CA VAL A 284 -17.61 2.93 -8.83
C VAL A 284 -16.55 3.63 -7.96
N ASN A 285 -15.79 4.56 -8.52
CA ASN A 285 -14.73 5.28 -7.82
C ASN A 285 -15.17 6.63 -7.28
N LYS A 286 -16.17 7.28 -7.88
CA LYS A 286 -16.78 8.52 -7.36
C LYS A 286 -17.69 8.25 -6.17
N ASN A 287 -18.56 7.25 -6.32
CA ASN A 287 -19.71 7.04 -5.44
C ASN A 287 -19.69 5.68 -4.73
N GLY A 288 -18.81 4.76 -5.13
CA GLY A 288 -18.70 3.45 -4.52
C GLY A 288 -17.98 3.43 -3.17
N LYS A 289 -18.12 2.31 -2.47
CA LYS A 289 -17.42 2.01 -1.21
C LYS A 289 -16.71 0.67 -1.31
N LEU A 290 -15.58 0.54 -0.63
CA LEU A 290 -14.90 -0.74 -0.46
C LEU A 290 -15.58 -1.55 0.65
N PRO A 291 -15.36 -2.88 0.73
CA PRO A 291 -15.96 -3.75 1.75
C PRO A 291 -15.70 -3.33 3.20
N ASN A 292 -14.64 -2.56 3.45
CA ASN A 292 -14.34 -2.01 4.77
C ASN A 292 -15.07 -0.68 5.07
N GLY A 293 -15.99 -0.25 4.21
CA GLY A 293 -16.78 0.97 4.35
C GLY A 293 -16.11 2.25 3.79
N ALA A 294 -14.81 2.21 3.46
CA ALA A 294 -14.11 3.37 2.94
C ALA A 294 -14.65 3.80 1.57
N GLU A 295 -14.92 5.09 1.39
CA GLU A 295 -15.34 5.64 0.11
C GLU A 295 -14.23 5.51 -0.94
N ALA A 296 -14.55 4.99 -2.13
CA ALA A 296 -13.56 4.76 -3.18
C ALA A 296 -12.88 6.07 -3.65
N LYS A 297 -13.57 7.20 -3.53
CA LYS A 297 -13.04 8.51 -3.91
C LYS A 297 -11.84 8.96 -3.08
N VAL A 298 -11.65 8.42 -1.87
CA VAL A 298 -10.52 8.80 -1.00
C VAL A 298 -9.16 8.34 -1.56
N PHE A 299 -9.16 7.38 -2.50
CA PHE A 299 -7.96 6.90 -3.17
C PHE A 299 -7.49 7.83 -4.31
N PHE A 300 -8.35 8.75 -4.78
CA PHE A 300 -8.07 9.68 -5.87
C PHE A 300 -8.03 11.12 -5.34
N ARG A 301 -6.86 11.78 -5.42
CA ARG A 301 -6.68 13.16 -4.89
C ARG A 301 -6.15 14.13 -5.94
N ARG A 302 -4.87 13.99 -6.31
CA ARG A 302 -4.21 14.84 -7.32
C ARG A 302 -3.49 14.04 -8.40
N GLY A 303 -2.86 12.92 -8.04
CA GLY A 303 -2.12 12.10 -9.00
C GLY A 303 -0.92 12.81 -9.64
N LYS A 304 -0.35 13.83 -8.98
CA LYS A 304 0.76 14.66 -9.46
C LYS A 304 2.05 14.39 -8.67
N ILE A 305 3.19 14.67 -9.29
CA ILE A 305 4.52 14.71 -8.66
C ILE A 305 4.76 16.11 -8.08
N GLY A 306 5.36 16.19 -6.90
CA GLY A 306 5.84 17.45 -6.31
C GLY A 306 4.76 18.30 -5.66
N ASP A 307 3.61 17.71 -5.35
CA ASP A 307 2.51 18.42 -4.66
C ASP A 307 2.90 18.79 -3.24
N TRP A 308 3.91 18.12 -2.66
CA TRP A 308 4.52 18.47 -1.39
C TRP A 308 4.96 19.93 -1.28
N LYS A 309 5.31 20.60 -2.39
CA LYS A 309 5.70 22.02 -2.43
C LYS A 309 4.60 22.95 -1.92
N ASN A 310 3.34 22.52 -2.02
CA ASN A 310 2.18 23.29 -1.57
C ASN A 310 1.90 23.18 -0.06
N TYR A 311 2.61 22.29 0.64
CA TYR A 311 2.28 21.93 2.03
C TYR A 311 3.49 21.96 2.99
N LEU A 312 4.69 21.73 2.48
CA LEU A 312 5.90 21.62 3.29
C LEU A 312 6.73 22.89 3.20
N THR A 313 7.18 23.37 4.37
CA THR A 313 8.15 24.48 4.45
C THR A 313 9.54 23.98 4.11
N THR A 314 10.44 24.89 3.71
CA THR A 314 11.85 24.58 3.40
C THR A 314 12.54 23.79 4.50
N GLN A 315 12.31 24.14 5.77
CA GLN A 315 12.87 23.42 6.92
C GLN A 315 12.39 21.96 7.00
N LYS A 316 11.09 21.70 6.74
CA LYS A 316 10.55 20.33 6.72
C LYS A 316 11.15 19.53 5.56
N ILE A 317 11.25 20.15 4.39
CA ILE A 317 11.86 19.55 3.20
C ILE A 317 13.30 19.10 3.50
N GLN A 318 14.15 20.03 3.95
CA GLN A 318 15.55 19.75 4.30
C GLN A 318 15.70 18.65 5.35
N LYS A 319 14.83 18.65 6.38
CA LYS A 319 14.85 17.61 7.40
C LYS A 319 14.56 16.22 6.82
N LEU A 320 13.58 16.11 5.94
CA LEU A 320 13.23 14.82 5.34
C LEU A 320 14.28 14.37 4.31
N ASP A 321 14.81 15.30 3.51
CA ASP A 321 15.91 15.03 2.57
C ASP A 321 17.15 14.51 3.30
N THR A 322 17.53 15.12 4.44
CA THR A 322 18.63 14.64 5.28
C THR A 322 18.43 13.20 5.77
N ILE A 323 17.19 12.82 6.15
CA ILE A 323 16.89 11.45 6.60
C ILE A 323 17.05 10.46 5.42
N ILE A 324 16.57 10.84 4.24
CA ILE A 324 16.60 10.01 3.03
C ILE A 324 18.03 9.82 2.53
N GLU A 325 18.81 10.89 2.43
CA GLU A 325 20.19 10.84 1.96
C GLU A 325 21.06 9.94 2.84
N ASN A 326 20.84 10.01 4.16
CA ASN A 326 21.56 9.18 5.12
C ASN A 326 21.24 7.67 5.02
N THR A 327 20.11 7.30 4.42
CA THR A 327 19.60 5.92 4.39
C THR A 327 19.55 5.31 2.98
N LEU A 328 18.91 5.98 2.03
CA LEU A 328 18.57 5.45 0.71
C LEU A 328 19.57 5.81 -0.39
N ALA A 329 20.10 7.04 -0.40
CA ALA A 329 21.00 7.50 -1.47
C ALA A 329 22.26 6.65 -1.58
N LYS A 330 22.81 6.22 -0.44
CA LYS A 330 23.96 5.29 -0.36
C LYS A 330 23.71 3.93 -1.02
N HIS A 331 22.46 3.58 -1.32
CA HIS A 331 22.05 2.31 -1.90
C HIS A 331 21.43 2.48 -3.29
N GLY A 332 21.65 3.62 -3.94
CA GLY A 332 21.25 3.88 -5.33
C GLY A 332 19.75 4.15 -5.52
N LEU A 333 19.02 4.47 -4.45
CA LEU A 333 17.62 4.91 -4.55
C LEU A 333 17.53 6.41 -4.25
N THR A 334 17.28 7.19 -5.30
CA THR A 334 17.16 8.66 -5.28
C THR A 334 15.80 9.09 -5.83
N PHE A 335 15.31 10.26 -5.39
CA PHE A 335 14.00 10.81 -5.74
C PHE A 335 14.09 12.21 -6.31
#